data_AF-A0A314YH01-F1
#
_entry.id   AF-A0A314YH01-F1
#
_cell.length_a   1.000
_cell.length_b   1.000
_cell.length_c   1.000
_cell.angle_alpha   90.00
_cell.angle_beta   90.00
_cell.angle_gamma   90.00
#
_symmetry.space_group_name_H-M   'P 1'
#
loop_
_entity.id
_entity.type
_entity.pdbx_description
1 polymer ?
#
loop_
_entity_poly.entity_id
_entity_poly.type
_entity_poly.pdbx_seq_one_letter_code
_entity_poly.pdbx_strand_id
1 'polypeptide(L)'
;MRDEKDASVVYQFNSSINFFCKAKMMDDALKTYRRMQEMKIQPTGQTFTYLLYGYSSLGMIRTITILWGDIKRNMESGNLVVSRDLYEYLLLNFLRGGYFERVMEVIDFMKEHGMYTDKWLYRSEFIKLHKNLYRNLKASEARTEAQRKRLKYVERFRKWAGVD
;
A
#
# COMPACT_ATOMS: atom_id res chain seq x y z
N MET A 1 20.60 18.31 20.41
CA MET A 1 19.88 18.02 21.68
C MET A 1 18.38 17.75 21.52
N ARG A 2 17.51 18.68 21.06
CA ARG A 2 16.06 18.38 20.88
C ARG A 2 15.81 17.38 19.72
N ASP A 3 16.43 17.61 18.57
CA ASP A 3 16.29 16.74 17.39
C ASP A 3 16.88 15.33 17.58
N GLU A 4 17.98 15.20 18.32
CA GLU A 4 18.56 13.88 18.68
C GLU A 4 17.66 13.09 19.63
N LYS A 5 16.97 13.78 20.53
CA LYS A 5 16.01 13.15 21.45
C LYS A 5 14.79 12.65 20.68
N ASP A 6 14.29 13.43 19.73
CA ASP A 6 13.16 13.04 18.88
C ASP A 6 13.54 11.87 17.96
N ALA A 7 14.74 11.88 17.37
CA ALA A 7 15.25 10.76 16.57
C ALA A 7 15.40 9.46 17.39
N SER A 8 15.89 9.55 18.62
CA SER A 8 16.01 8.42 19.54
C SER A 8 14.64 7.82 19.91
N VAL A 9 13.64 8.67 20.14
CA VAL A 9 12.28 8.22 20.45
C VAL A 9 11.61 7.57 19.23
N VAL A 10 11.76 8.14 18.02
CA VAL A 10 11.28 7.53 16.77
C VAL A 10 11.89 6.13 16.58
N TYR A 11 13.18 5.97 16.85
CA TYR A 11 13.85 4.67 16.76
C TYR A 11 13.26 3.64 17.73
N GLN A 12 12.93 4.03 18.97
CA GLN A 12 12.30 3.14 19.95
C GLN A 12 10.89 2.70 19.54
N PHE A 13 10.08 3.62 19.01
CA PHE A 13 8.76 3.28 18.45
C PHE A 13 8.90 2.31 17.27
N ASN A 14 9.77 2.62 16.33
CA ASN A 14 9.99 1.78 15.14
C ASN A 14 10.51 0.39 15.51
N SER A 15 11.41 0.29 16.49
CA SER A 15 11.91 -0.99 17.00
C SER A 15 10.78 -1.83 17.62
N SER A 16 9.91 -1.20 18.41
CA SER A 16 8.77 -1.86 19.05
C SER A 16 7.73 -2.32 18.02
N ILE A 17 7.40 -1.47 17.05
CA ILE A 17 6.49 -1.80 15.94
C ILE A 17 7.04 -2.98 15.13
N ASN A 18 8.32 -2.94 14.78
CA ASN A 18 8.98 -4.03 14.04
C ASN A 18 8.92 -5.34 14.84
N PHE A 19 9.22 -5.30 16.14
CA PHE A 19 9.14 -6.47 17.02
C PHE A 19 7.73 -7.07 17.01
N PHE A 20 6.69 -6.27 17.26
CA PHE A 20 5.31 -6.75 17.28
C PHE A 20 4.87 -7.27 15.90
N CYS A 21 5.24 -6.60 14.81
CA CYS A 21 4.93 -7.06 13.45
C CYS A 21 5.57 -8.42 13.15
N LYS A 22 6.85 -8.62 13.52
CA LYS A 22 7.54 -9.92 13.37
C LYS A 22 6.92 -11.01 14.23
N ALA A 23 6.44 -10.67 15.42
CA ALA A 23 5.70 -11.56 16.30
C ALA A 23 4.23 -11.78 15.89
N LYS A 24 3.77 -11.16 14.78
CA LYS A 24 2.37 -11.19 14.30
C LYS A 24 1.35 -10.61 15.30
N MET A 25 1.81 -9.80 16.25
CA MET A 25 1.00 -9.12 17.26
C MET A 25 0.54 -7.75 16.74
N MET A 26 -0.30 -7.75 15.70
CA MET A 26 -0.67 -6.51 14.99
C MET A 26 -1.47 -5.53 15.84
N ASP A 27 -2.23 -6.00 16.82
CA ASP A 27 -2.96 -5.11 17.73
C ASP A 27 -1.99 -4.27 18.58
N ASP A 28 -0.91 -4.87 19.07
CA ASP A 28 0.10 -4.16 19.87
C ASP A 28 1.00 -3.28 18.99
N ALA A 29 1.30 -3.72 17.77
CA ALA A 29 1.94 -2.86 16.76
C ALA A 29 1.09 -1.60 16.49
N LEU A 30 -0.22 -1.75 16.34
CA LEU A 30 -1.14 -0.65 16.07
C LEU A 30 -1.34 0.26 17.29
N LYS A 31 -1.42 -0.29 18.50
CA LYS A 31 -1.41 0.52 19.74
C LYS A 31 -0.13 1.35 19.84
N THR A 32 1.02 0.76 19.51
CA THR A 32 2.31 1.44 19.53
C THR A 32 2.35 2.59 18.52
N TYR A 33 1.85 2.34 17.30
CA TYR A 33 1.71 3.38 16.27
C TYR A 33 0.76 4.50 16.70
N ARG A 34 -0.42 4.19 17.27
CA ARG A 34 -1.35 5.21 17.77
C ARG A 34 -0.73 6.07 18.87
N ARG A 35 -0.01 5.45 19.81
CA ARG A 35 0.71 6.17 20.87
C ARG A 35 1.77 7.12 20.28
N MET A 36 2.48 6.70 19.23
CA MET A 36 3.42 7.56 18.52
C MET A 36 2.72 8.83 18.00
N GLN A 37 1.54 8.68 17.39
CA GLN A 37 0.73 9.78 16.88
C GLN A 37 0.17 10.69 17.99
N GLU A 38 -0.34 10.11 19.09
CA GLU A 38 -0.84 10.85 20.26
C GLU A 38 0.25 11.71 20.89
N MET A 39 1.48 11.22 20.90
CA MET A 39 2.66 11.94 21.37
C MET A 39 3.20 12.95 20.34
N LYS A 40 2.52 13.13 19.20
CA LYS A 40 2.91 14.00 18.08
C LYS A 40 4.27 13.66 17.48
N ILE A 41 4.70 12.41 17.60
CA ILE A 41 5.93 11.91 17.00
C ILE A 41 5.60 11.45 15.59
N GLN A 42 6.31 11.99 14.61
CA GLN A 42 6.00 11.76 13.19
C GLN A 42 6.41 10.35 12.76
N PRO A 43 5.49 9.54 12.21
CA PRO A 43 5.84 8.25 11.64
C PRO A 43 6.74 8.44 10.41
N THR A 44 7.67 7.50 10.21
CA THR A 44 8.62 7.53 9.09
C THR A 44 8.28 6.47 8.06
N GLY A 45 8.97 6.49 6.92
CA GLY A 45 8.84 5.42 5.91
C GLY A 45 9.08 4.02 6.50
N GLN A 46 10.01 3.88 7.46
CA GLN A 46 10.24 2.61 8.16
C GLN A 46 9.04 2.17 9.00
N THR A 47 8.37 3.10 9.68
CA THR A 47 7.15 2.82 10.45
C THR A 47 6.11 2.14 9.56
N PHE A 48 5.85 2.72 8.38
CA PHE A 48 4.89 2.19 7.42
C PHE A 48 5.37 0.89 6.77
N THR A 49 6.66 0.75 6.46
CA THR A 49 7.23 -0.51 5.94
C THR A 49 7.00 -1.67 6.90
N TYR A 50 7.25 -1.49 8.20
CA TYR A 50 7.02 -2.56 9.18
C TYR A 50 5.56 -2.95 9.31
N LEU A 51 4.65 -1.98 9.41
CA LEU A 51 3.21 -2.23 9.46
C LEU A 51 2.73 -2.95 8.18
N LEU A 52 3.21 -2.51 7.02
CA LEU A 52 2.86 -3.10 5.74
C LEU A 52 3.33 -4.56 5.64
N TYR A 53 4.56 -4.86 6.06
CA TYR A 53 5.08 -6.22 6.12
C TYR A 53 4.28 -7.10 7.10
N GLY A 54 3.96 -6.57 8.29
CA GLY A 54 3.13 -7.25 9.27
C GLY A 54 1.77 -7.65 8.70
N TYR A 55 1.01 -6.68 8.18
CA TYR A 55 -0.32 -6.94 7.59
C TYR A 55 -0.25 -7.86 6.37
N SER A 56 0.76 -7.70 5.51
CA SER A 56 0.97 -8.53 4.32
C SER A 56 1.22 -9.98 4.70
N SER A 57 2.03 -10.25 5.72
CA SER A 57 2.32 -11.60 6.21
C SER A 57 1.08 -12.34 6.76
N LEU A 58 0.04 -11.59 7.13
CA LEU A 58 -1.24 -12.09 7.61
C LEU A 58 -2.35 -12.06 6.54
N GLY A 59 -2.04 -11.64 5.31
CA GLY A 59 -3.02 -11.53 4.23
C GLY A 59 -4.07 -10.43 4.43
N MET A 60 -3.82 -9.46 5.31
CA MET A 60 -4.80 -8.43 5.70
C MET A 60 -4.87 -7.27 4.69
N ILE A 61 -5.16 -7.57 3.41
CA ILE A 61 -5.11 -6.58 2.32
C ILE A 61 -6.10 -5.42 2.50
N ARG A 62 -7.25 -5.67 3.14
CA ARG A 62 -8.21 -4.61 3.50
C ARG A 62 -7.58 -3.59 4.45
N THR A 63 -6.83 -4.06 5.45
CA THR A 63 -6.13 -3.20 6.40
C THR A 63 -4.99 -2.45 5.73
N ILE A 64 -4.29 -3.07 4.77
CA ILE A 64 -3.30 -2.39 3.93
C ILE A 64 -3.94 -1.21 3.16
N THR A 65 -5.21 -1.32 2.76
CA THR A 65 -5.93 -0.20 2.12
C THR A 65 -6.12 0.98 3.09
N ILE A 66 -6.37 0.70 4.36
CA ILE A 66 -6.48 1.74 5.41
C ILE A 66 -5.09 2.37 5.64
N LEU A 67 -4.05 1.54 5.77
CA LEU A 67 -2.67 1.98 5.93
C LEU A 67 -2.23 2.89 4.76
N TRP A 68 -2.62 2.57 3.53
CA TRP A 68 -2.36 3.42 2.37
C TRP A 68 -3.03 4.80 2.49
N GLY A 69 -4.25 4.85 3.03
CA GLY A 69 -4.90 6.13 3.36
C GLY A 69 -4.10 6.93 4.38
N ASP A 70 -3.52 6.29 5.38
CA ASP A 70 -2.69 6.94 6.39
C ASP A 70 -1.38 7.47 5.79
N ILE A 71 -0.73 6.67 4.94
CA ILE A 71 0.49 7.09 4.22
C ILE A 71 0.20 8.37 3.41
N LYS A 72 -0.87 8.39 2.61
CA LYS A 72 -1.24 9.57 1.81
C LYS A 72 -1.43 10.82 2.67
N ARG A 73 -2.17 10.73 3.77
CA ARG A 73 -2.38 11.88 4.68
C ARG A 73 -1.06 12.40 5.28
N ASN A 74 -0.15 11.51 5.65
CA ASN A 74 1.16 11.91 6.18
C ASN A 74 2.04 12.55 5.10
N MET A 75 1.97 12.06 3.85
CA MET A 75 2.67 12.68 2.72
C MET A 75 2.13 14.07 2.38
N GLU A 76 0.80 14.23 2.32
CA GLU A 76 0.13 15.52 2.06
C GLU A 76 0.48 16.57 3.13
N SER A 77 0.72 16.14 4.36
CA SER A 77 1.16 17.03 5.44
C SER A 77 2.64 17.45 5.34
N GLY A 78 3.39 16.94 4.35
CA GLY A 78 4.82 17.21 4.17
C GLY A 78 5.74 16.48 5.15
N ASN A 79 5.19 15.65 6.04
CA ASN A 79 5.92 15.03 7.15
C ASN A 79 6.52 13.66 6.81
N LEU A 80 6.28 13.14 5.60
CA LEU A 80 6.66 11.78 5.25
C LEU A 80 7.30 11.69 3.87
N VAL A 81 8.55 11.20 3.87
CA VAL A 81 9.23 10.70 2.68
C VAL A 81 9.18 9.17 2.70
N VAL A 82 8.66 8.57 1.63
CA VAL A 82 8.55 7.12 1.47
C VAL A 82 9.45 6.64 0.34
N SER A 83 10.02 5.45 0.52
CA SER A 83 10.88 4.81 -0.47
C SER A 83 10.07 4.22 -1.62
N ARG A 84 10.74 4.04 -2.78
CA ARG A 84 10.18 3.29 -3.91
C ARG A 84 9.71 1.89 -3.49
N ASP A 85 10.51 1.20 -2.70
CA ASP A 85 10.24 -0.16 -2.23
C ASP A 85 8.90 -0.28 -1.49
N LEU A 86 8.48 0.77 -0.75
CA LEU A 86 7.19 0.76 -0.07
C LEU A 86 6.04 0.76 -1.09
N TYR A 87 6.13 1.58 -2.14
CA TYR A 87 5.14 1.61 -3.21
C TYR A 87 5.10 0.31 -4.00
N GLU A 88 6.26 -0.25 -4.34
CA GLU A 88 6.34 -1.54 -5.03
C GLU A 88 5.67 -2.64 -4.20
N TYR A 89 5.92 -2.65 -2.89
CA TYR A 89 5.31 -3.61 -1.99
C TYR A 89 3.80 -3.39 -1.82
N LEU A 90 3.31 -2.15 -1.79
CA LEU A 90 1.89 -1.81 -1.82
C LEU A 90 1.24 -2.33 -3.12
N LEU A 91 1.86 -2.07 -4.27
CA LEU A 91 1.38 -2.51 -5.57
C LEU A 91 1.24 -4.03 -5.64
N LEU A 92 2.27 -4.76 -5.23
CA LEU A 92 2.22 -6.23 -5.20
C LEU A 92 1.10 -6.75 -4.29
N ASN A 93 0.91 -6.16 -3.10
CA ASN A 93 -0.15 -6.57 -2.18
C ASN A 93 -1.55 -6.27 -2.72
N PHE A 94 -1.77 -5.08 -3.28
CA PHE A 94 -3.06 -4.73 -3.87
C PHE A 94 -3.36 -5.55 -5.11
N LEU A 95 -2.36 -5.81 -5.96
CA LEU A 95 -2.51 -6.67 -7.12
C LEU A 95 -2.85 -8.09 -6.69
N ARG A 96 -2.16 -8.65 -5.69
CA ARG A 96 -2.49 -9.97 -5.14
C ARG A 96 -3.92 -10.05 -4.60
N GLY A 97 -4.38 -9.01 -3.92
CA GLY A 97 -5.75 -8.94 -3.42
C GLY A 97 -6.83 -8.55 -4.44
N GLY A 98 -6.45 -8.24 -5.69
CA GLY A 98 -7.38 -7.77 -6.72
C GLY A 98 -7.96 -6.37 -6.49
N TYR A 99 -7.29 -5.53 -5.70
CA TYR A 99 -7.71 -4.16 -5.40
C TYR A 99 -7.23 -3.18 -6.50
N PHE A 100 -7.70 -3.38 -7.73
CA PHE A 100 -7.21 -2.65 -8.92
C PHE A 100 -7.39 -1.13 -8.84
N GLU A 101 -8.38 -0.63 -8.10
CA GLU A 101 -8.50 0.80 -7.79
C GLU A 101 -7.23 1.31 -7.08
N ARG A 102 -6.78 0.60 -6.04
CA ARG A 102 -5.57 0.95 -5.29
C ARG A 102 -4.29 0.69 -6.07
N VAL A 103 -4.25 -0.36 -6.90
CA VAL A 103 -3.13 -0.59 -7.82
C VAL A 103 -2.94 0.61 -8.74
N MET A 104 -4.02 1.09 -9.36
CA MET A 104 -3.94 2.23 -10.26
C MET A 104 -3.61 3.54 -9.53
N GLU A 105 -4.15 3.77 -8.33
CA GLU A 105 -3.77 4.92 -7.49
C GLU A 105 -2.26 4.99 -7.24
N VAL A 106 -1.64 3.86 -6.87
CA VAL A 106 -0.20 3.84 -6.57
C VAL A 106 0.63 4.00 -7.85
N ILE A 107 0.24 3.38 -8.98
CA ILE A 107 0.90 3.58 -10.28
C ILE A 107 0.87 5.05 -10.70
N ASP A 108 -0.29 5.70 -10.58
CA ASP A 108 -0.45 7.11 -10.94
C ASP A 108 0.44 7.99 -10.07
N PHE A 109 0.43 7.74 -8.75
CA PHE A 109 1.28 8.45 -7.81
C PHE A 109 2.76 8.32 -8.17
N MET A 110 3.24 7.09 -8.39
CA MET A 110 4.63 6.83 -8.78
C MET A 110 4.99 7.56 -10.07
N LYS A 111 4.08 7.56 -11.06
CA LYS A 111 4.28 8.24 -12.35
C LYS A 111 4.36 9.77 -12.18
N GLU A 112 3.44 10.37 -11.42
CA GLU A 112 3.40 11.81 -11.17
C GLU A 112 4.66 12.32 -10.47
N HIS A 113 5.31 11.46 -9.68
CA HIS A 113 6.56 11.78 -8.98
C HIS A 113 7.81 11.28 -9.72
N GLY A 114 7.69 10.88 -11.00
CA GLY A 114 8.82 10.45 -11.82
C GLY A 114 9.50 9.16 -11.38
N MET A 115 8.83 8.33 -10.58
CA MET A 115 9.38 7.06 -10.10
C MET A 115 9.23 5.96 -11.17
N TYR A 116 10.28 5.15 -11.32
CA TYR A 116 10.24 3.98 -12.18
C TYR A 116 9.22 2.95 -11.65
N THR A 117 8.44 2.36 -12.57
CA THR A 117 7.50 1.28 -12.26
C THR A 117 7.80 0.09 -13.17
N ASP A 118 8.11 -1.07 -12.58
CA ASP A 118 8.39 -2.31 -13.32
C ASP A 118 7.12 -2.92 -13.92
N LYS A 119 6.73 -2.42 -15.09
CA LYS A 119 5.55 -2.88 -15.82
C LYS A 119 5.58 -4.38 -16.12
N TRP A 120 6.75 -4.98 -16.33
CA TRP A 120 6.86 -6.41 -16.65
C TRP A 120 6.54 -7.27 -15.42
N LEU A 121 7.07 -6.91 -14.26
CA LEU A 121 6.78 -7.59 -12.99
C LEU A 121 5.26 -7.63 -12.70
N TYR A 122 4.60 -6.47 -12.77
CA TYR A 122 3.17 -6.39 -12.47
C TYR A 122 2.30 -7.07 -13.53
N ARG A 123 2.72 -7.04 -14.81
CA ARG A 123 2.10 -7.85 -15.87
C ARG A 123 2.16 -9.34 -15.55
N SER A 124 3.35 -9.83 -15.19
CA SER A 124 3.58 -11.24 -14.87
C SER A 124 2.71 -11.69 -13.70
N GLU A 125 2.70 -10.93 -12.60
CA GLU A 125 1.86 -11.23 -11.43
C GLU A 125 0.36 -11.18 -11.74
N PHE A 126 -0.09 -10.25 -12.60
CA PHE A 126 -1.48 -10.22 -13.05
C PHE A 126 -1.88 -11.46 -13.84
N ILE A 127 -1.05 -11.90 -14.79
CA ILE A 127 -1.33 -13.12 -15.58
C ILE A 127 -1.37 -14.34 -14.65
N LYS A 128 -0.46 -14.42 -13.68
CA LYS A 128 -0.42 -15.50 -12.71
C LYS A 128 -1.68 -15.60 -11.86
N LEU A 129 -2.19 -14.46 -11.35
CA LEU A 129 -3.26 -14.44 -10.35
C LEU A 129 -4.65 -14.19 -10.93
N HIS A 130 -4.73 -13.42 -12.02
CA HIS A 130 -5.97 -12.78 -12.50
C HIS A 130 -6.19 -12.92 -14.01
N LYS A 131 -5.49 -13.82 -14.73
CA LYS A 131 -5.62 -13.95 -16.21
C LYS A 131 -7.07 -13.99 -16.74
N ASN A 132 -7.97 -14.63 -16.00
CA ASN A 132 -9.36 -14.81 -16.41
C ASN A 132 -10.30 -13.75 -15.82
N LEU A 133 -9.81 -12.85 -14.96
CA LEU A 133 -10.61 -11.82 -14.32
C LEU A 133 -11.22 -10.90 -15.38
N TYR A 134 -12.56 -10.84 -15.42
CA TYR A 134 -13.34 -10.04 -16.36
C TYR A 134 -12.88 -10.16 -17.83
N ARG A 135 -12.45 -11.35 -18.27
CA ARG A 135 -11.96 -11.54 -19.65
C ARG A 135 -13.04 -11.24 -20.70
N ASN A 136 -14.29 -11.59 -20.40
CA ASN A 136 -15.41 -11.48 -21.34
C ASN A 136 -16.53 -10.55 -20.86
N LEU A 137 -16.35 -9.86 -19.73
CA LEU A 137 -17.39 -9.00 -19.17
C LEU A 137 -17.02 -7.54 -19.47
N LYS A 138 -17.88 -6.82 -20.18
CA LYS A 138 -17.70 -5.40 -20.46
C LYS A 138 -18.29 -4.55 -19.34
N ALA A 139 -17.74 -3.35 -19.11
CA ALA A 139 -18.29 -2.40 -18.14
C ALA A 139 -19.76 -2.02 -18.41
N SER A 140 -20.23 -2.06 -19.67
CA SER A 140 -21.64 -1.85 -20.06
C SER A 140 -22.58 -2.96 -19.60
N GLU A 141 -22.05 -4.14 -19.31
CA GLU A 141 -22.79 -5.34 -18.91
C GLU A 141 -22.78 -5.52 -17.37
N ALA A 142 -22.20 -4.56 -16.65
CA ALA A 142 -22.14 -4.59 -15.19
C ALA A 142 -23.53 -4.41 -14.57
N ARG A 143 -23.85 -5.25 -13.59
CA ARG A 143 -25.15 -5.25 -12.90
C ARG A 143 -25.30 -4.14 -11.85
N THR A 144 -24.17 -3.59 -11.40
CA THR A 144 -24.13 -2.56 -10.35
C THR A 144 -23.05 -1.54 -10.67
N GLU A 145 -23.19 -0.33 -10.11
CA GLU A 145 -22.17 0.71 -10.23
C GLU A 145 -20.82 0.27 -9.65
N ALA A 146 -20.86 -0.43 -8.50
CA ALA A 146 -19.66 -0.95 -7.87
C ALA A 146 -18.93 -1.97 -8.77
N GLN A 147 -19.66 -2.87 -9.44
CA GLN A 147 -19.09 -3.80 -10.40
C GLN A 147 -18.52 -3.05 -11.61
N ARG A 148 -19.27 -2.09 -12.16
CA ARG A 148 -18.83 -1.25 -13.28
C ARG A 148 -17.51 -0.54 -12.97
N LYS A 149 -17.42 0.06 -11.78
CA LYS A 149 -16.21 0.74 -11.30
C LYS A 149 -15.04 -0.23 -11.17
N ARG A 150 -15.23 -1.42 -10.59
CA ARG A 150 -14.18 -2.45 -10.50
C ARG A 150 -13.67 -2.88 -11.88
N LEU A 151 -14.57 -3.11 -12.84
CA LEU A 151 -14.18 -3.46 -14.21
C LEU A 151 -13.33 -2.38 -14.85
N LYS A 152 -13.74 -1.11 -14.73
CA LYS A 152 -12.97 0.03 -15.29
C LYS A 152 -11.52 0.05 -14.80
N TYR A 153 -11.28 -0.24 -13.52
CA TYR A 153 -9.89 -0.30 -13.01
C TYR A 153 -9.11 -1.51 -13.52
N VAL A 154 -9.76 -2.67 -13.69
CA VAL A 154 -9.13 -3.86 -14.28
C VAL A 154 -8.77 -3.61 -15.75
N GLU A 155 -9.69 -3.03 -16.53
CA GLU A 155 -9.45 -2.62 -17.92
C GLU A 155 -8.32 -1.60 -18.02
N ARG A 156 -8.32 -0.60 -17.13
CA ARG A 156 -7.25 0.41 -17.05
C ARG A 156 -5.89 -0.24 -16.75
N PHE A 157 -5.83 -1.17 -15.79
CA PHE A 157 -4.62 -1.90 -15.47
C PHE A 157 -4.16 -2.77 -16.65
N ARG A 158 -5.06 -3.52 -17.29
CA ARG A 158 -4.76 -4.34 -18.48
C ARG A 158 -4.12 -3.50 -19.59
N LYS A 159 -4.74 -2.37 -19.93
CA LYS A 159 -4.20 -1.41 -20.90
C LYS A 159 -2.82 -0.90 -20.48
N TRP A 160 -2.67 -0.51 -19.21
CA TRP A 160 -1.39 -0.05 -18.68
C TRP A 160 -0.31 -1.14 -18.74
N ALA A 161 -0.63 -2.39 -18.42
CA ALA A 161 0.28 -3.54 -18.43
C ALA A 161 0.50 -4.15 -19.84
N GLY A 162 -0.31 -3.76 -20.82
CA GLY A 162 -0.29 -4.29 -22.19
C GLY A 162 -0.84 -5.73 -22.29
N VAL A 163 -1.78 -6.10 -21.43
CA VAL A 163 -2.41 -7.42 -21.40
C VAL A 163 -3.77 -7.35 -22.10
N ASP A 164 -3.87 -8.02 -23.24
CA ASP A 164 -5.11 -8.17 -24.03
C ASP A 164 -5.95 -9.38 -23.56
#